data_AF-A0A7C3EYN7-F1
#
_entry.id   AF-A0A7C3EYN7-F1
#
_cell.length_a   1.000
_cell.length_b   1.000
_cell.length_c   1.000
_cell.angle_alpha   90.00
_cell.angle_beta   90.00
_cell.angle_gamma   90.00
#
_symmetry.space_group_name_H-M   'P 1'
#
loop_
_entity.id
_entity.type
_entity.pdbx_description
1 polymer ?
#
loop_
_entity_poly.entity_id
_entity_poly.type
_entity_poly.pdbx_seq_one_letter_code
_entity_poly.pdbx_strand_id
1 'polypeptide(L)' 'MAKKKFKRTKPHLNVGTMGHIDHGKTTLTAAMTKYC' A
#
# COMPACT_ATOMS: atom_id res chain seq x y z
N MET A 1 16.61 0.31 -15.80
CA MET A 1 15.39 0.60 -16.60
C MET A 1 14.90 2.00 -16.26
N ALA A 2 14.83 2.91 -17.23
CA ALA A 2 14.25 4.23 -16.99
C ALA A 2 12.75 4.06 -16.65
N LYS A 3 12.34 4.52 -15.46
CA LYS A 3 10.92 4.48 -15.06
C LYS A 3 10.12 5.35 -16.02
N LYS A 4 9.04 4.79 -16.59
CA LYS A 4 8.09 5.57 -17.40
C LYS A 4 7.49 6.71 -16.56
N LYS A 5 7.17 7.84 -17.21
CA LYS A 5 6.46 8.95 -16.54
C LYS A 5 5.10 8.44 -16.04
N PHE A 6 4.86 8.56 -14.74
CA PHE A 6 3.60 8.15 -14.11
C PHE A 6 2.51 9.20 -14.38
N LYS A 7 1.37 8.76 -14.93
CA LYS A 7 0.18 9.61 -15.14
C LYS A 7 -0.85 9.29 -14.04
N ARG A 8 -1.22 10.29 -13.23
CA ARG A 8 -2.27 10.17 -12.20
C ARG A 8 -3.65 10.34 -12.83
N THR A 9 -4.25 9.24 -13.27
CA THR A 9 -5.61 9.24 -13.85
C THR A 9 -6.69 8.83 -12.86
N LYS A 10 -6.31 8.23 -11.73
CA LYS A 10 -7.22 7.79 -10.67
C LYS A 10 -7.11 8.70 -9.44
N PRO A 11 -8.17 8.83 -8.63
CA PRO A 11 -8.10 9.48 -7.32
C PRO A 11 -6.99 8.86 -6.46
N HIS A 12 -6.24 9.71 -5.78
CA HIS A 12 -5.14 9.30 -4.90
C HIS A 12 -5.58 9.46 -3.44
N LEU A 13 -5.33 8.45 -2.63
CA LEU A 13 -5.64 8.47 -1.20
C LEU A 13 -4.37 8.18 -0.39
N ASN A 14 -4.22 8.88 0.73
CA ASN A 14 -3.17 8.61 1.72
C ASN A 14 -3.76 7.73 2.82
N VAL A 15 -3.23 6.52 2.99
CA VAL A 15 -3.74 5.53 3.97
C VAL A 15 -2.58 4.85 4.69
N GLY A 16 -2.85 4.26 5.86
CA GLY A 16 -1.87 3.50 6.64
C GLY A 16 -2.54 2.53 7.62
N THR A 17 -1.79 1.51 8.03
CA THR A 17 -2.23 0.49 8.98
C THR A 17 -1.68 0.81 10.38
N MET A 18 -2.54 1.01 11.38
CA MET A 18 -2.18 1.39 12.76
C MET A 18 -2.75 0.41 13.80
N GLY A 19 -2.21 0.39 15.02
CA GLY A 19 -2.63 -0.54 16.10
C GLY A 19 -1.51 -1.03 17.01
N HIS A 20 -1.86 -1.87 18.00
CA HIS A 20 -0.93 -2.43 19.01
C HIS A 20 0.14 -3.35 18.42
N ILE A 21 1.26 -3.54 19.13
CA ILE A 21 2.34 -4.46 18.72
C ILE A 21 1.75 -5.88 18.50
N ASP A 22 2.32 -6.61 17.54
CA ASP A 22 1.91 -7.98 17.16
C ASP A 22 0.49 -8.19 16.63
N HIS A 23 -0.31 -7.13 16.41
CA HIS A 23 -1.62 -7.24 15.75
C HIS A 23 -1.56 -7.37 14.21
N GLY A 24 -0.41 -7.74 13.64
CA GLY A 24 -0.31 -8.11 12.23
C GLY A 24 -0.39 -6.96 11.20
N LYS A 25 -0.10 -5.71 11.58
CA LYS A 25 -0.14 -4.54 10.68
C LYS A 25 0.68 -4.75 9.39
N THR A 26 1.92 -5.21 9.53
CA THR A 26 2.84 -5.49 8.40
C THR A 26 2.32 -6.62 7.52
N THR A 27 1.80 -7.70 8.13
CA THR A 27 1.23 -8.85 7.42
C THR A 27 0.04 -8.43 6.58
N LEU A 28 -0.84 -7.57 7.12
CA LEU A 28 -2.00 -7.05 6.40
C LEU A 28 -1.58 -6.20 5.21
N THR A 29 -0.62 -5.27 5.38
CA THR A 29 -0.11 -4.43 4.27
C THR A 29 0.51 -5.28 3.15
N ALA A 30 1.23 -6.36 3.51
CA ALA A 30 1.80 -7.28 2.53
C ALA A 30 0.71 -8.04 1.75
N ALA A 31 -0.32 -8.53 2.43
CA ALA A 31 -1.45 -9.20 1.80
C ALA A 31 -2.21 -8.30 0.83
N MET A 32 -2.46 -7.04 1.20
CA MET A 32 -3.09 -6.05 0.31
C MET A 32 -2.29 -5.85 -0.98
N THR A 33 -0.96 -5.79 -0.90
CA THR A 33 -0.11 -5.60 -2.10
C THR A 33 -0.06 -6.83 -2.99
N LYS A 34 -0.20 -8.04 -2.41
CA LYS A 34 -0.05 -9.31 -3.12
C LYS A 34 -1.34 -9.80 -3.75
N TYR A 35 -2.49 -9.55 -3.11
CA TYR A 35 -3.77 -10.17 -3.46
C TYR A 35 -4.86 -9.20 -3.89
N CYS A 36 -4.71 -7.89 -3.66
CA CYS A 36 -5.61 -6.86 -4.18
C CYS A 36 -4.99 -6.21 -5.42
#